data_AF-A0A7X7VNF8-F1
#
_entry.id   AF-A0A7X7VNF8-F1
#
_cell.length_a   1.000
_cell.length_b   1.000
_cell.length_c   1.000
_cell.angle_alpha   90.00
_cell.angle_beta   90.00
_cell.angle_gamma   90.00
#
_symmetry.space_group_name_H-M   'P 1'
#
loop_
_entity.id
_entity.type
_entity.pdbx_description
1 polymer ?
#
loop_
_entity_poly.entity_id
_entity_poly.type
_entity_poly.pdbx_seq_one_letter_code
_entity_poly.pdbx_strand_id
1 'polypeptide(L)'
;MPAFANPFQGNVDRKLTKEELIQAVRLDIAGELEAIYLYDAHVQATDNQVAKTVLADIRDEEKAHVGELMTLLTTLDPKEAEQFASGEGEVHEMLDDLGISHPTAESQTDTQSPSSTIGSLLDQ
;
A
#
# COMPACT_ATOMS: atom_id res chain seq x y z
N MET A 1 7.81 -5.98 -16.98
CA MET A 1 7.50 -7.37 -17.41
C MET A 1 8.65 -8.32 -17.09
N PRO A 2 8.45 -9.24 -16.13
CA PRO A 2 9.41 -10.29 -15.82
C PRO A 2 9.68 -11.18 -17.03
N ALA A 3 10.95 -11.50 -17.29
CA ALA A 3 11.36 -12.44 -18.32
C ALA A 3 11.69 -13.80 -17.69
N PHE A 4 10.64 -14.52 -17.27
CA PHE A 4 10.72 -15.82 -16.60
C PHE A 4 11.50 -16.91 -17.37
N ALA A 5 11.80 -16.71 -18.66
CA ALA A 5 12.59 -17.64 -19.46
C ALA A 5 14.09 -17.62 -19.13
N ASN A 6 14.60 -16.60 -18.42
CA ASN A 6 15.99 -16.54 -17.98
C ASN A 6 16.10 -16.88 -16.48
N PRO A 7 16.60 -18.08 -16.12
CA PRO A 7 16.68 -18.53 -14.72
C PRO A 7 17.72 -17.76 -13.88
N PHE A 8 18.57 -16.96 -14.53
CA PHE A 8 19.58 -16.12 -13.86
C PHE A 8 19.18 -14.64 -13.81
N GLN A 9 17.98 -14.27 -14.27
CA GLN A 9 17.60 -12.87 -14.35
C GLN A 9 17.41 -12.20 -12.98
N GLY A 10 17.13 -12.99 -11.94
CA GLY A 10 16.92 -12.50 -10.57
C GLY A 10 18.08 -12.77 -9.61
N ASN A 11 19.18 -13.39 -10.05
CA ASN A 11 20.28 -13.75 -9.16
C ASN A 11 21.64 -13.45 -9.81
N VAL A 12 22.49 -12.74 -9.09
CA VAL A 12 23.88 -12.47 -9.46
C VAL A 12 24.81 -13.17 -8.46
N ASP A 13 26.04 -13.49 -8.86
CA ASP A 13 27.04 -14.19 -8.01
C ASP A 13 27.65 -13.30 -6.90
N ARG A 14 26.85 -12.35 -6.37
CA ARG A 14 27.17 -11.49 -5.24
C ARG A 14 25.90 -11.07 -4.52
N LYS A 15 26.05 -10.55 -3.29
CA LYS A 15 24.94 -9.89 -2.61
C LYS A 15 24.70 -8.49 -3.19
N LEU A 16 23.45 -8.03 -3.11
CA LEU A 16 23.10 -6.64 -3.41
C LEU A 16 23.82 -5.72 -2.42
N THR A 17 24.27 -4.56 -2.90
CA THR A 17 24.61 -3.45 -2.00
C THR A 17 23.34 -2.88 -1.38
N LYS A 18 23.47 -1.99 -0.38
CA LYS A 18 22.32 -1.33 0.22
C LYS A 18 21.52 -0.54 -0.82
N GLU A 19 22.21 0.17 -1.70
CA GLU A 19 21.62 1.00 -2.76
C GLU A 19 20.89 0.15 -3.80
N GLU A 20 21.47 -1.00 -4.17
CA GLU A 20 20.82 -1.94 -5.09
C GLU A 20 19.61 -2.63 -4.46
N LEU A 21 19.66 -2.92 -3.15
CA LEU A 21 18.50 -3.43 -2.43
C LEU A 21 17.37 -2.41 -2.41
N ILE A 22 17.67 -1.13 -2.16
CA ILE A 22 16.67 -0.05 -2.23
C ILE A 22 16.05 0.03 -3.64
N GLN A 23 16.87 -0.06 -4.70
CA GLN A 23 16.36 -0.11 -6.07
C GLN A 23 15.50 -1.36 -6.35
N ALA A 24 15.86 -2.51 -5.79
CA ALA A 24 15.08 -3.74 -5.91
C ALA A 24 13.72 -3.59 -5.22
N VAL A 25 13.66 -3.03 -4.00
CA VAL A 25 12.39 -2.77 -3.30
C VAL A 25 11.50 -1.80 -4.09
N ARG A 26 12.06 -0.76 -4.73
CA ARG A 26 11.28 0.12 -5.64
C ARG A 26 10.68 -0.65 -6.82
N LEU A 27 11.42 -1.62 -7.38
CA LEU A 27 10.93 -2.49 -8.44
C LEU A 27 9.83 -3.44 -7.93
N ASP A 28 9.98 -3.98 -6.72
CA ASP A 28 8.96 -4.82 -6.08
C ASP A 28 7.66 -4.04 -5.88
N ILE A 29 7.72 -2.79 -5.36
CA ILE A 29 6.55 -1.89 -5.24
C ILE A 29 5.88 -1.67 -6.60
N ALA A 30 6.67 -1.41 -7.65
CA ALA A 30 6.14 -1.25 -9.00
C ALA A 30 5.46 -2.53 -9.52
N GLY A 31 5.99 -3.70 -9.16
CA GLY A 31 5.40 -5.00 -9.45
C GLY A 31 4.03 -5.19 -8.80
N GLU A 32 3.90 -4.84 -7.51
CA GLU A 32 2.61 -4.94 -6.82
C GLU A 32 1.57 -3.94 -7.37
N LEU A 33 1.99 -2.72 -7.72
CA LEU A 33 1.10 -1.76 -8.40
C LEU A 33 0.65 -2.25 -9.79
N GLU A 34 1.54 -2.91 -10.55
CA GLU A 34 1.20 -3.57 -11.82
C GLU A 34 0.19 -4.70 -11.59
N ALA A 35 0.38 -5.52 -10.55
CA ALA A 35 -0.53 -6.60 -10.18
C ALA A 35 -1.93 -6.08 -9.81
N ILE A 36 -2.01 -5.05 -8.96
CA ILE A 36 -3.28 -4.37 -8.62
C ILE A 36 -4.01 -3.92 -9.89
N TYR A 37 -3.30 -3.22 -10.77
CA TYR A 37 -3.87 -2.74 -12.04
C TYR A 37 -4.40 -3.89 -12.90
N LEU A 38 -3.61 -4.94 -13.09
CA LEU A 38 -3.96 -6.08 -13.94
C LEU A 38 -5.17 -6.84 -13.39
N TYR A 39 -5.17 -7.18 -12.11
CA TYR A 39 -6.28 -7.91 -11.50
C TYR A 39 -7.56 -7.09 -11.50
N ASP A 40 -7.47 -5.79 -11.21
CA ASP A 40 -8.65 -4.92 -11.28
C ASP A 40 -9.24 -4.84 -12.69
N ALA A 41 -8.40 -4.69 -13.71
CA ALA A 41 -8.82 -4.71 -15.11
C ALA A 41 -9.51 -6.03 -15.48
N HIS A 42 -8.98 -7.17 -15.03
CA HIS A 42 -9.58 -8.48 -15.28
C HIS A 42 -10.92 -8.69 -14.56
N VAL A 43 -11.04 -8.21 -13.31
CA VAL A 43 -12.30 -8.23 -12.55
C VAL A 43 -13.38 -7.44 -13.28
N GLN A 44 -13.04 -6.27 -13.84
CA GLN A 44 -13.96 -5.45 -14.62
C GLN A 44 -14.32 -6.08 -15.98
N ALA A 45 -13.40 -6.81 -16.60
CA ALA A 45 -13.56 -7.33 -17.96
C ALA A 45 -14.23 -8.71 -18.06
N THR A 46 -14.33 -9.47 -16.97
CA THR A 46 -14.94 -10.80 -16.96
C THR A 46 -16.37 -10.78 -16.43
N ASP A 47 -17.18 -11.77 -16.79
CA ASP A 47 -18.48 -12.07 -16.17
C ASP A 47 -18.45 -13.35 -15.32
N ASN A 48 -17.32 -14.07 -15.30
CA ASN A 48 -17.19 -15.29 -14.51
C ASN A 48 -17.11 -14.93 -13.01
N GLN A 49 -18.13 -15.34 -12.26
CA GLN A 49 -18.25 -15.00 -10.84
C GLN A 49 -17.10 -15.57 -9.98
N VAL A 50 -16.61 -16.77 -10.30
CA VAL A 50 -15.49 -17.39 -9.58
C VAL A 50 -14.22 -16.58 -9.80
N ALA A 51 -13.95 -16.18 -11.05
CA ALA A 51 -12.80 -15.35 -11.38
C ALA A 51 -12.86 -13.98 -10.69
N LYS A 52 -14.02 -13.31 -10.67
CA LYS A 52 -14.19 -12.02 -9.97
C LYS A 52 -13.84 -12.14 -8.50
N THR A 53 -14.36 -13.16 -7.81
CA THR A 53 -14.13 -13.34 -6.39
C THR A 53 -12.64 -13.56 -6.09
N VAL A 54 -11.99 -14.48 -6.81
CA VAL A 54 -10.59 -14.80 -6.55
C VAL A 54 -9.66 -13.64 -6.93
N LEU A 55 -9.86 -13.02 -8.09
CA LEU A 55 -8.99 -11.94 -8.55
C LEU A 55 -9.15 -10.65 -7.72
N ALA A 56 -10.36 -10.36 -7.22
CA ALA A 56 -10.57 -9.21 -6.34
C ALA A 56 -9.89 -9.40 -4.98
N ASP A 57 -9.93 -10.61 -4.44
CA ASP A 57 -9.24 -10.98 -3.18
C ASP A 57 -7.73 -10.79 -3.33
N ILE A 58 -7.13 -11.40 -4.37
CA ILE A 58 -5.69 -11.25 -4.67
C ILE A 58 -5.33 -9.76 -4.84
N ARG A 59 -6.09 -9.00 -5.66
CA ARG A 59 -5.86 -7.56 -5.86
C ARG A 59 -5.81 -6.78 -4.54
N ASP A 60 -6.69 -7.12 -3.60
CA ASP A 60 -6.78 -6.42 -2.31
C ASP A 60 -5.64 -6.83 -1.36
N GLU A 61 -5.13 -8.06 -1.45
CA GLU A 61 -3.90 -8.50 -0.78
C GLU A 61 -2.67 -7.72 -1.30
N GLU A 62 -2.55 -7.51 -2.62
CA GLU A 62 -1.39 -6.79 -3.18
C GLU A 62 -1.30 -5.33 -2.68
N LYS A 63 -2.42 -4.71 -2.29
CA LYS A 63 -2.40 -3.38 -1.64
C LYS A 63 -1.73 -3.42 -0.28
N ALA A 64 -1.88 -4.51 0.48
CA ALA A 64 -1.16 -4.70 1.73
C ALA A 64 0.34 -4.87 1.47
N HIS A 65 0.71 -5.64 0.45
CA HIS A 65 2.11 -5.81 0.05
C HIS A 65 2.78 -4.48 -0.36
N VAL A 66 2.06 -3.60 -1.07
CA VAL A 66 2.55 -2.22 -1.31
C VAL A 66 2.86 -1.51 0.01
N GLY A 67 1.98 -1.60 1.01
CA GLY A 67 2.21 -1.00 2.33
C GLY A 67 3.43 -1.59 3.07
N GLU A 68 3.60 -2.91 3.03
CA GLU A 68 4.76 -3.60 3.62
C GLU A 68 6.08 -3.15 2.95
N LEU A 69 6.11 -3.11 1.62
CA LEU A 69 7.28 -2.71 0.85
C LEU A 69 7.61 -1.22 1.01
N MET A 70 6.60 -0.35 1.07
CA MET A 70 6.80 1.08 1.38
C MET A 70 7.39 1.28 2.78
N THR A 71 6.96 0.47 3.75
CA THR A 71 7.52 0.48 5.11
C THR A 71 8.99 0.02 5.10
N LEU A 72 9.30 -1.03 4.34
CA LEU A 72 10.68 -1.48 4.16
C LEU A 72 11.55 -0.42 3.48
N LEU A 73 11.04 0.22 2.42
CA LEU A 73 11.74 1.26 1.66
C LEU A 73 12.15 2.43 2.57
N THR A 74 11.19 2.98 3.31
CA THR A 74 11.42 4.11 4.23
C THR A 74 12.32 3.74 5.41
N THR A 75 12.31 2.46 5.83
CA THR A 75 13.25 1.94 6.84
C THR A 75 14.69 1.88 6.29
N LEU A 76 14.86 1.50 5.02
CA LEU A 76 16.18 1.39 4.38
C LEU A 76 16.74 2.76 3.96
N ASP A 77 15.88 3.68 3.54
CA ASP A 77 16.22 5.05 3.11
C ASP A 77 15.40 6.12 3.88
N PRO A 78 15.83 6.50 5.09
CA PRO A 78 15.14 7.52 5.88
C PRO A 78 15.06 8.89 5.20
N LYS A 79 15.97 9.20 4.28
CA LYS A 79 15.95 10.47 3.54
C LYS A 79 14.82 10.48 2.50
N GLU A 80 14.60 9.35 1.83
CA GLU A 80 13.43 9.20 0.95
C GLU A 80 12.12 9.30 1.76
N ALA A 81 12.10 8.79 3.00
CA ALA A 81 10.97 8.95 3.90
C ALA A 81 10.63 10.43 4.21
N GLU A 82 11.64 11.28 4.45
CA GLU A 82 11.46 12.73 4.60
C GLU A 82 10.85 13.36 3.34
N GLN A 83 11.27 12.92 2.15
CA GLN A 83 10.73 13.40 0.87
C GLN A 83 9.27 12.97 0.67
N PHE A 84 8.90 11.75 1.06
CA PHE A 84 7.50 11.30 1.01
C PHE A 84 6.62 12.13 1.95
N ALA A 85 7.06 12.40 3.17
CA ALA A 85 6.32 13.25 4.10
C ALA A 85 6.17 14.69 3.58
N SER A 86 7.22 15.24 2.94
CA SER A 86 7.13 16.53 2.27
C SER A 86 6.10 16.54 1.14
N GLY A 87 6.11 15.50 0.29
CA GLY A 87 5.15 15.36 -0.81
C GLY A 87 3.70 15.20 -0.33
N GLU A 88 3.48 14.50 0.78
CA GLU A 88 2.17 14.44 1.43
C GLU A 88 1.71 15.82 1.90
N GLY A 89 2.60 16.60 2.53
CA GLY A 89 2.34 17.98 2.93
C GLY A 89 1.96 18.89 1.76
N GLU A 90 2.67 18.78 0.64
CA GLU A 90 2.35 19.53 -0.59
C GLU A 90 0.93 19.22 -1.09
N VAL A 91 0.49 17.96 -1.03
CA VAL A 91 -0.88 17.59 -1.41
C VAL A 91 -1.92 18.14 -0.43
N HIS A 92 -1.64 18.13 0.88
CA HIS A 92 -2.54 18.73 1.87
C HIS A 92 -2.75 20.23 1.63
N GLU A 93 -1.68 20.97 1.33
CA GLU A 93 -1.79 22.40 0.97
C GLU A 93 -2.67 22.59 -0.27
N MET A 94 -2.49 21.77 -1.32
CA MET A 94 -3.32 21.84 -2.53
C MET A 94 -4.80 21.56 -2.25
N LEU A 95 -5.09 20.61 -1.36
CA LEU A 95 -6.46 20.26 -1.02
C LEU A 95 -7.12 21.35 -0.13
N ASP A 96 -6.36 22.00 0.76
CA ASP A 96 -6.83 23.15 1.55
C ASP A 96 -7.24 24.32 0.64
N ASP A 97 -6.42 24.62 -0.38
CA ASP A 97 -6.74 25.63 -1.39
C ASP A 97 -8.03 25.31 -2.17
N LEU A 98 -8.36 24.02 -2.31
CA LEU A 98 -9.61 23.55 -2.93
C LEU A 98 -10.80 23.50 -1.96
N GLY A 99 -10.59 23.78 -0.66
CA GLY A 99 -11.61 23.68 0.38
C GLY A 99 -12.10 22.25 0.62
N ILE A 100 -11.27 21.25 0.29
CA ILE A 100 -11.52 19.83 0.59
C ILE A 100 -11.01 19.56 2.01
N SER A 101 -11.64 18.65 2.75
CA SER A 101 -11.13 18.23 4.06
C SER A 101 -10.33 16.94 3.93
N HIS A 102 -9.16 16.86 4.57
CA HIS A 102 -8.29 15.69 4.52
C HIS A 102 -8.07 15.15 5.93
N PRO A 103 -7.95 13.82 6.09
CA PRO A 103 -7.62 13.24 7.39
C PRO A 103 -6.21 13.67 7.79
N THR A 104 -6.09 14.45 8.86
CA THR A 104 -4.79 14.70 9.51
C THR A 104 -4.48 13.59 10.50
N ALA A 105 -3.19 13.29 10.71
CA ALA A 105 -2.74 12.32 11.71
C ALA A 105 -3.27 12.63 13.14
N GLU A 106 -3.62 13.88 13.42
CA GLU A 106 -4.21 14.33 14.69
C GLU A 106 -5.71 14.05 14.82
N SER A 107 -6.43 13.74 13.74
CA SER A 107 -7.87 13.50 13.77
C SER A 107 -8.28 12.11 14.27
N GLN A 108 -7.31 11.26 14.64
CA GLN A 108 -7.58 9.89 15.14
C GLN A 108 -7.48 9.74 16.67
N THR A 109 -7.17 10.79 17.42
CA THR A 109 -7.00 10.70 18.89
C THR A 109 -8.24 11.07 19.72
N ASP A 110 -9.34 11.50 19.09
CA ASP A 110 -10.51 11.98 19.84
C ASP A 110 -11.82 11.37 19.30
N THR A 111 -12.06 10.08 19.61
CA THR A 111 -13.40 9.47 19.84
C THR A 111 -13.31 7.95 20.07
N GLN A 112 -12.87 7.54 21.25
CA GLN A 112 -13.43 6.34 21.90
C GLN A 112 -13.83 6.68 23.33
N SER A 113 -14.92 7.45 23.46
CA SER A 113 -15.79 7.28 24.62
C SER A 113 -16.49 5.94 24.47
N PRO A 114 -16.55 5.07 25.50
CA PRO A 114 -17.24 3.79 25.37
C PRO A 114 -18.73 4.10 25.17
N SER A 115 -19.28 3.75 24.01
CA SER A 115 -20.72 3.77 23.82
C SER A 115 -21.32 2.79 24.84
N SER A 116 -22.02 3.31 25.84
CA SER A 116 -22.87 2.51 26.71
C SER A 116 -23.96 1.89 25.85
N THR A 117 -23.73 0.67 25.38
CA THR A 117 -24.78 -0.13 24.75
C THR A 117 -25.78 -0.56 25.83
N ILE A 118 -27.06 -0.57 25.48
CA ILE A 118 -28.22 -0.81 26.36
C ILE A 118 -28.17 -2.14 27.17
N GLY A 119 -27.19 -3.01 26.93
CA GLY A 119 -27.01 -4.29 27.62
C GLY A 119 -26.41 -4.22 29.04
N SER A 120 -25.92 -3.07 29.53
CA SER A 120 -25.22 -3.00 30.83
C SER A 120 -26.11 -2.73 32.06
N LEU A 121 -27.44 -2.88 31.95
CA LEU A 121 -28.41 -2.62 33.03
C LEU A 121 -29.13 -3.85 33.58
N LEU A 122 -28.59 -5.07 33.45
CA LEU A 122 -29.26 -6.28 33.93
C LEU A 122 -28.56 -7.08 35.02
N ASP A 123 -27.43 -6.64 35.56
CA ASP A 123 -26.82 -7.28 36.73
C ASP A 123 -26.63 -6.26 37.88
N GLN A 124 -27.68 -6.09 38.68
CA GLN A 124 -27.62 -5.62 40.07
C GLN A 124 -28.27 -6.65 40.99
#